data_AF-A0A2C9K478-F1
#
_entry.id   AF-A0A2C9K478-F1
#
_cell.length_a   1.000
_cell.length_b   1.000
_cell.length_c   1.000
_cell.angle_alpha   90.00
_cell.angle_beta   90.00
_cell.angle_gamma   90.00
#
_symmetry.space_group_name_H-M   'P 1'
#
loop_
_entity.id
_entity.type
_entity.pdbx_description
1 polymer ?
#
loop_
_entity_poly.entity_id
_entity_poly.type
_entity_poly.pdbx_seq_one_letter_code
_entity_poly.pdbx_strand_id
1 'polypeptide(L)'
;MKDYYTAVSTTGFSNTKTGEEQDSQEIQIKMTKTVRRWEVFPGKNKFYCGGRIMMARQAGVFYLTCALIIITSGLFFAFDCVYLAIKVTPAIPAIGGALFIFVMATLLRTSFSDPGVIPRASAEEAAEMERQNEVANPNSPGTYRPPPRTKEVVIKGQVIKLKYCFTCKIFRPPRASHCSLCDNCVERFDHHCPWVGNCVGRRNYRYFYLFILSLSLLCIYIFACVLTNLILRAQEDNFLTAMKDSPASVIEALVCFFSIWSVVGLAGFHSYLTASELTTNEDIKGTFTAKRGQDNFNPFSKGTLFKNCMGVLCGPNPPSLLDRRGHVVPETETVSHVSVGHAEKDANMVISHHEYYGSTHITTQKTNNIGTSTNPDRPVTVVTDETPPEGIKKRDMISYQTPDGTINNKVPPISGSDH
;
A
#
# COMPACT_ATOMS: atom_id res chain seq x y z
N MET A 1 -14.91 -24.75 13.69
CA MET A 1 -15.43 -25.69 14.71
C MET A 1 -14.24 -26.32 15.41
N LYS A 2 -13.86 -25.76 16.55
CA LYS A 2 -13.19 -26.41 17.69
C LYS A 2 -13.11 -25.35 18.78
N ASP A 3 -13.90 -25.61 19.80
CA ASP A 3 -14.27 -24.74 20.91
C ASP A 3 -13.14 -24.60 21.92
N TYR A 4 -13.08 -23.45 22.60
CA TYR A 4 -12.50 -23.34 23.94
C TYR A 4 -13.31 -22.33 24.75
N TYR A 5 -14.33 -22.86 25.44
CA TYR A 5 -14.78 -22.35 26.73
C TYR A 5 -14.18 -23.27 27.79
N THR A 6 -13.65 -22.71 28.88
CA THR A 6 -13.34 -23.49 30.08
C THR A 6 -14.02 -22.82 31.27
N ALA A 7 -14.88 -23.60 31.92
CA ALA A 7 -15.66 -23.26 33.09
C ALA A 7 -14.77 -23.16 34.35
N VAL A 8 -15.14 -22.27 35.26
CA VAL A 8 -14.60 -22.22 36.62
C VAL A 8 -15.59 -22.93 37.55
N SER A 9 -15.14 -24.00 38.20
CA SER A 9 -15.92 -24.72 39.22
C SER A 9 -15.88 -23.99 40.55
N THR A 10 -17.05 -23.87 41.17
CA THR A 10 -17.27 -23.38 42.53
C THR A 10 -17.05 -24.53 43.52
N THR A 11 -16.11 -24.37 44.45
CA THR A 11 -16.17 -25.03 45.76
C THR A 11 -15.73 -24.02 46.82
N GLY A 12 -16.58 -23.84 47.82
CA GLY A 12 -16.47 -22.79 48.83
C GLY A 12 -15.55 -23.15 49.98
N PHE A 13 -15.22 -22.15 50.79
CA PHE A 13 -14.72 -22.37 52.15
C PHE A 13 -15.22 -21.25 53.09
N SER A 14 -15.73 -21.68 54.25
CA SER A 14 -16.04 -20.82 55.39
C SER A 14 -14.77 -20.34 56.08
N ASN A 15 -14.87 -19.14 56.65
CA ASN A 15 -13.90 -18.45 57.50
C ASN A 15 -13.38 -19.30 58.66
N THR A 16 -12.09 -19.15 59.01
CA THR A 16 -11.65 -18.49 60.26
C THR A 16 -10.11 -18.35 60.35
N LYS A 17 -9.68 -17.09 60.51
CA LYS A 17 -8.64 -16.53 61.43
C LYS A 17 -7.15 -16.93 61.39
N THR A 18 -6.37 -15.85 61.52
CA THR A 18 -5.05 -15.62 62.15
C THR A 18 -3.77 -15.95 61.38
N GLY A 19 -2.89 -14.94 61.32
CA GLY A 19 -1.46 -15.07 61.03
C GLY A 19 -1.01 -14.20 59.87
N GLU A 20 -0.45 -13.03 60.17
CA GLU A 20 0.35 -12.24 59.23
C GLU A 20 1.62 -13.00 58.88
N GLU A 21 1.74 -13.44 57.63
CA GLU A 21 3.04 -13.61 56.98
C GLU A 21 2.82 -13.32 55.49
N GLN A 22 3.50 -12.30 54.99
CA GLN A 22 3.44 -11.83 53.61
C GLN A 22 4.01 -12.91 52.69
N ASP A 23 3.15 -13.82 52.22
CA ASP A 23 3.47 -14.61 51.03
C ASP A 23 3.34 -13.67 49.83
N SER A 24 4.47 -13.45 49.18
CA SER A 24 4.59 -12.66 47.96
C SER A 24 3.83 -13.40 46.87
N GLN A 25 2.53 -13.11 46.72
CA GLN A 25 1.78 -13.48 45.54
C GLN A 25 2.45 -12.78 44.35
N GLU A 26 3.32 -13.54 43.70
CA GLU A 26 3.86 -13.29 42.38
C GLU A 26 2.64 -13.13 41.46
N ILE A 27 2.20 -11.89 41.30
CA ILE A 27 1.33 -11.48 40.21
C ILE A 27 2.17 -11.75 38.97
N GLN A 28 2.04 -12.96 38.44
CA GLN A 28 2.52 -13.33 37.13
C GLN A 28 1.88 -12.33 36.17
N ILE A 29 2.64 -11.27 35.86
CA ILE A 29 2.35 -10.34 34.78
C ILE A 29 2.28 -11.24 33.55
N LYS A 30 1.06 -11.61 33.15
CA LYS A 30 0.79 -12.27 31.89
C LYS A 30 1.35 -11.32 30.85
N MET A 31 2.58 -11.59 30.39
CA MET A 31 3.23 -10.87 29.32
C MET A 31 2.27 -10.90 28.15
N THR A 32 1.52 -9.82 27.97
CA THR A 32 0.60 -9.67 26.86
C THR A 32 1.45 -9.79 25.62
N LYS A 33 1.32 -10.93 24.92
CA LYS A 33 2.10 -11.24 23.73
C LYS A 33 2.02 -10.03 22.81
N THR A 34 3.14 -9.34 22.61
CA THR A 34 3.17 -8.13 21.78
C THR A 34 2.87 -8.54 20.33
N VAL A 35 1.70 -8.17 19.82
CA VAL A 35 1.27 -8.51 18.46
C VAL A 35 1.76 -7.44 17.48
N ARG A 36 2.24 -7.87 16.30
CA ARG A 36 2.63 -6.95 15.23
C ARG A 36 1.42 -6.57 14.39
N ARG A 37 1.39 -5.34 13.88
CA ARG A 37 0.26 -4.83 13.07
C ARG A 37 -0.01 -5.65 11.80
N TRP A 38 1.02 -6.22 11.18
CA TRP A 38 0.85 -7.11 10.02
C TRP A 38 0.13 -8.42 10.35
N GLU A 39 0.19 -8.91 11.60
CA GLU A 39 -0.45 -10.17 12.01
C GLU A 39 -1.97 -10.02 12.15
N VAL A 40 -2.42 -8.81 12.49
CA VAL A 40 -3.85 -8.49 12.65
C VAL A 40 -4.42 -7.76 11.44
N PHE A 41 -3.65 -7.56 10.37
CA PHE A 41 -4.05 -6.76 9.22
C PHE A 41 -5.41 -7.22 8.64
N PRO A 42 -6.37 -6.30 8.38
CA PRO A 42 -7.77 -6.67 8.17
C PRO A 42 -8.05 -7.15 6.74
N GLY A 43 -7.13 -6.88 5.80
CA GLY A 43 -7.27 -7.29 4.41
C GLY A 43 -6.80 -8.71 4.16
N LYS A 44 -6.97 -9.19 2.91
CA LYS A 44 -6.65 -10.57 2.51
C LYS A 44 -5.18 -10.75 2.09
N ASN A 45 -4.34 -9.74 2.25
CA ASN A 45 -2.93 -9.83 1.89
C ASN A 45 -2.18 -10.84 2.79
N LYS A 46 -1.19 -11.52 2.21
CA LYS A 46 -0.26 -12.36 2.95
C LYS A 46 1.02 -11.59 3.22
N PHE A 47 1.56 -11.76 4.42
CA PHE A 47 2.80 -11.14 4.85
C PHE A 47 3.87 -12.19 5.11
N TYR A 48 5.11 -11.87 4.74
CA TYR A 48 6.27 -12.73 4.97
C TYR A 48 7.45 -11.90 5.49
N CYS A 49 8.47 -12.59 6.01
CA CYS A 49 9.70 -11.99 6.53
C CYS A 49 9.42 -10.89 7.58
N GLY A 50 8.52 -11.17 8.54
CA GLY A 50 8.16 -10.23 9.60
C GLY A 50 7.47 -8.96 9.08
N GLY A 51 6.60 -9.09 8.08
CA GLY A 51 5.83 -7.97 7.51
C GLY A 51 6.57 -7.15 6.45
N ARG A 52 7.78 -7.56 6.02
CA ARG A 52 8.54 -6.86 4.96
C ARG A 52 7.92 -7.10 3.58
N ILE A 53 7.56 -8.34 3.30
CA ILE A 53 6.92 -8.76 2.06
C ILE A 53 5.42 -8.72 2.25
N MET A 54 4.71 -8.12 1.29
CA MET A 54 3.25 -8.11 1.21
C MET A 54 2.83 -8.57 -0.18
N MET A 55 1.98 -9.58 -0.25
CA MET A 55 1.45 -10.13 -1.50
C MET A 55 -0.06 -10.29 -1.42
N ALA A 56 -0.73 -10.48 -2.55
CA ALA A 56 -2.12 -10.90 -2.55
C ALA A 56 -2.27 -12.35 -2.09
N ARG A 57 -3.50 -12.73 -1.70
CA ARG A 57 -3.82 -14.11 -1.32
C ARG A 57 -3.56 -15.13 -2.43
N GLN A 58 -3.88 -14.74 -3.68
CA GLN A 58 -3.78 -15.56 -4.87
C GLN A 58 -2.50 -15.24 -5.64
N ALA A 59 -1.38 -15.81 -5.23
CA ALA A 59 -0.06 -15.62 -5.86
C ALA A 59 0.35 -16.76 -6.79
N GLY A 60 -0.58 -17.65 -7.21
CA GLY A 60 -0.26 -18.82 -8.02
C GLY A 60 0.36 -18.47 -9.38
N VAL A 61 -0.25 -17.52 -10.10
CA VAL A 61 0.22 -17.08 -11.44
C VAL A 61 1.57 -16.34 -11.36
N PHE A 62 1.90 -15.75 -10.21
CA PHE A 62 3.21 -15.17 -9.97
C PHE A 62 4.34 -16.22 -10.02
N TYR A 63 4.13 -17.41 -9.45
CA TYR A 63 5.13 -18.48 -9.53
C TYR A 63 5.30 -18.99 -10.96
N LEU A 64 4.22 -19.06 -11.74
CA LEU A 64 4.29 -19.35 -13.17
C LEU A 64 5.13 -18.30 -13.91
N THR A 65 4.93 -17.00 -13.60
CA THR A 65 5.73 -15.91 -14.18
C THR A 65 7.22 -16.07 -13.86
N CYS A 66 7.55 -16.36 -12.61
CA CYS A 66 8.94 -16.62 -12.20
C CYS A 66 9.52 -17.82 -12.93
N ALA A 67 8.77 -18.93 -13.02
CA ALA A 67 9.21 -20.14 -13.70
C ALA A 67 9.46 -19.89 -15.20
N LEU A 68 8.56 -19.19 -15.89
CA LEU A 68 8.73 -18.86 -17.31
C LEU A 68 9.99 -18.03 -17.54
N ILE A 69 10.24 -17.00 -16.72
CA ILE A 69 11.44 -16.15 -16.86
C ILE A 69 12.70 -16.95 -16.54
N ILE A 70 12.74 -17.66 -15.41
CA ILE A 70 13.94 -18.39 -14.95
C ILE A 70 14.27 -19.55 -15.89
N ILE A 71 13.29 -20.34 -16.31
CA ILE A 71 13.52 -21.49 -17.18
C ILE A 71 13.97 -21.00 -18.57
N THR A 72 13.26 -20.04 -19.17
CA THR A 72 13.62 -19.52 -20.49
C THR A 72 15.01 -18.88 -20.47
N SER A 73 15.32 -18.03 -19.48
CA SER A 73 16.67 -17.47 -19.36
C SER A 73 17.72 -18.54 -19.05
N GLY A 74 17.40 -19.55 -18.24
CA GLY A 74 18.31 -20.65 -17.92
C GLY A 74 18.68 -21.49 -19.13
N LEU A 75 17.71 -21.82 -19.99
CA LEU A 75 17.95 -22.49 -21.27
C LEU A 75 18.83 -21.63 -22.17
N PHE A 76 18.50 -20.35 -22.31
CA PHE A 76 19.27 -19.39 -23.10
C PHE A 76 20.74 -19.31 -22.69
N PHE A 77 21.03 -19.25 -21.38
CA PHE A 77 22.41 -19.22 -20.88
C PHE A 77 23.12 -20.55 -21.06
N ALA A 78 22.42 -21.68 -20.88
CA ALA A 78 23.02 -23.01 -20.94
C ALA A 78 23.36 -23.45 -22.37
N PHE A 79 22.50 -23.10 -23.34
CA PHE A 79 22.58 -23.65 -24.70
C PHE A 79 23.00 -22.59 -25.74
N ASP A 80 22.28 -21.48 -25.86
CA ASP A 80 22.53 -20.47 -26.89
C ASP A 80 23.75 -19.60 -26.59
N CYS A 81 23.91 -19.13 -25.35
CA CYS A 81 25.00 -18.23 -24.99
C CYS A 81 26.38 -18.86 -25.18
N VAL A 82 26.53 -20.17 -24.97
CA VAL A 82 27.83 -20.86 -25.14
C VAL A 82 28.30 -20.75 -26.58
N TYR A 83 27.41 -21.06 -27.53
CA TYR A 83 27.72 -20.97 -28.96
C TYR A 83 27.93 -19.51 -29.40
N LEU A 84 27.02 -18.63 -29.02
CA LEU A 84 27.04 -17.22 -29.45
C LEU A 84 28.20 -16.42 -28.83
N ALA A 85 28.63 -16.75 -27.61
CA ALA A 85 29.77 -16.07 -26.98
C ALA A 85 31.08 -16.34 -27.73
N ILE A 86 31.24 -17.56 -28.27
CA ILE A 86 32.42 -17.97 -29.04
C ILE A 86 32.36 -17.45 -30.48
N LYS A 87 31.19 -17.56 -31.13
CA LYS A 87 31.03 -17.26 -32.57
C LYS A 87 30.76 -15.79 -32.87
N VAL A 88 30.15 -15.06 -31.94
CA VAL A 88 29.71 -13.67 -32.15
C VAL A 88 30.41 -12.73 -31.20
N THR A 89 30.12 -12.79 -29.88
CA THR A 89 30.77 -11.94 -28.88
C THR A 89 30.48 -12.38 -27.44
N PRO A 90 31.47 -12.34 -26.52
CA PRO A 90 31.25 -12.63 -25.10
C PRO A 90 30.38 -11.58 -24.39
N ALA A 91 30.06 -10.45 -25.05
CA ALA A 91 29.13 -9.46 -24.49
C ALA A 91 27.68 -9.98 -24.39
N ILE A 92 27.31 -11.01 -25.17
CA ILE A 92 25.95 -11.57 -25.18
C ILE A 92 25.50 -12.06 -23.80
N PRO A 93 26.20 -13.03 -23.16
CA PRO A 93 25.81 -13.48 -21.83
C PRO A 93 25.85 -12.36 -20.78
N ALA A 94 26.74 -11.36 -20.91
CA ALA A 94 26.80 -10.24 -19.98
C ALA A 94 25.56 -9.33 -20.07
N ILE A 95 25.14 -8.96 -21.29
CA ILE A 95 23.93 -8.16 -21.51
C ILE A 95 22.68 -8.94 -21.09
N GLY A 96 22.58 -10.21 -21.49
CA GLY A 96 21.49 -11.08 -21.08
C GLY A 96 21.37 -11.19 -19.56
N GLY A 97 22.50 -11.38 -18.87
CA GLY A 97 22.56 -11.50 -17.41
C GLY A 97 22.11 -10.22 -16.70
N ALA A 98 22.57 -9.06 -17.19
CA ALA A 98 22.16 -7.77 -16.66
C ALA A 98 20.64 -7.52 -16.83
N LEU A 99 20.09 -7.84 -18.01
CA LEU A 99 18.66 -7.74 -18.26
C LEU A 99 17.85 -8.68 -17.37
N PHE A 100 18.27 -9.95 -17.24
CA PHE A 100 17.61 -10.93 -16.38
C PHE A 100 17.56 -10.46 -14.92
N ILE A 101 18.69 -10.01 -14.36
CA ILE A 101 18.76 -9.51 -12.99
C ILE A 101 17.82 -8.31 -12.81
N PHE A 102 17.81 -7.38 -13.75
CA PHE A 102 16.94 -6.20 -13.70
C PHE A 102 15.45 -6.55 -13.77
N VAL A 103 15.06 -7.48 -14.66
CA VAL A 103 13.69 -8.01 -14.77
C VAL A 103 13.26 -8.66 -13.46
N MET A 104 14.09 -9.54 -12.89
CA MET A 104 13.78 -10.21 -11.63
C MET A 104 13.69 -9.21 -10.47
N ALA A 105 14.61 -8.24 -10.38
CA ALA A 105 14.58 -7.22 -9.34
C ALA A 105 13.30 -6.37 -9.40
N THR A 106 12.89 -5.93 -10.60
CA THR A 106 11.67 -5.11 -10.79
C THR A 106 10.39 -5.91 -10.58
N LEU A 107 10.34 -7.19 -11.01
CA LEU A 107 9.25 -8.10 -10.72
C LEU A 107 9.07 -8.29 -9.22
N LEU A 108 10.12 -8.68 -8.50
CA LEU A 108 10.08 -8.94 -7.07
C LEU A 108 9.74 -7.67 -6.29
N ARG A 109 10.30 -6.52 -6.70
CA ARG A 109 9.98 -5.23 -6.10
C ARG A 109 8.50 -4.87 -6.28
N THR A 110 7.92 -5.13 -7.44
CA THR A 110 6.49 -4.91 -7.69
C THR A 110 5.63 -5.84 -6.83
N SER A 111 5.99 -7.11 -6.81
CA SER A 111 5.23 -8.21 -6.21
C SER A 111 5.21 -8.13 -4.70
N PHE A 112 6.34 -7.80 -4.06
CA PHE A 112 6.54 -7.88 -2.61
C PHE A 112 6.29 -6.56 -1.86
N SER A 113 5.94 -5.49 -2.58
CA SER A 113 5.72 -4.17 -1.99
C SER A 113 4.27 -3.93 -1.58
N ASP A 114 4.08 -3.02 -0.64
CA ASP A 114 2.77 -2.39 -0.43
C ASP A 114 2.44 -1.52 -1.66
N PRO A 115 1.30 -1.77 -2.35
CA PRO A 115 0.90 -1.01 -3.54
C PRO A 115 0.44 0.42 -3.25
N GLY A 116 0.29 0.79 -1.97
CA GLY A 116 -0.33 2.03 -1.52
C GLY A 116 -1.68 1.76 -0.86
N VAL A 117 -1.75 0.76 0.01
CA VAL A 117 -2.98 0.47 0.76
C VAL A 117 -3.30 1.62 1.71
N ILE A 118 -4.56 2.04 1.68
CA ILE A 118 -5.12 3.04 2.58
C ILE A 118 -5.67 2.31 3.82
N PRO A 119 -5.26 2.70 5.04
CA PRO A 119 -5.82 2.16 6.28
C PRO A 119 -7.35 2.25 6.29
N ARG A 120 -7.99 1.29 6.94
CA ARG A 120 -9.43 1.37 7.21
C ARG A 120 -9.66 2.45 8.28
N ALA A 121 -10.80 3.11 8.22
CA ALA A 121 -11.19 4.05 9.27
C ALA A 121 -11.21 3.34 10.64
N SER A 122 -10.77 4.04 11.68
CA SER A 122 -10.98 3.59 13.07
C SER A 122 -12.48 3.49 13.38
N ALA A 123 -12.84 2.84 14.48
CA ALA A 123 -14.23 2.75 14.90
C ALA A 123 -14.82 4.16 15.14
N GLU A 124 -14.02 5.05 15.73
CA GLU A 124 -14.39 6.43 16.00
C GLU A 124 -14.52 7.25 14.71
N GLU A 125 -13.55 7.15 13.78
CA GLU A 125 -13.61 7.81 12.48
C GLU A 125 -14.83 7.34 11.67
N ALA A 126 -15.13 6.04 11.72
CA ALA A 126 -16.30 5.47 11.05
C ALA A 126 -17.60 5.98 11.67
N ALA A 127 -17.70 6.02 13.01
CA ALA A 127 -18.87 6.52 13.72
C ALA A 127 -19.09 8.03 13.52
N GLU A 128 -18.02 8.82 13.51
CA GLU A 128 -18.08 10.25 13.19
C GLU A 128 -18.53 10.45 11.73
N MET A 129 -18.00 9.67 10.80
CA MET A 129 -18.40 9.75 9.41
C MET A 129 -19.86 9.33 9.22
N GLU A 130 -20.34 8.33 9.93
CA GLU A 130 -21.75 7.95 9.94
C GLU A 130 -22.61 9.11 10.50
N ARG A 131 -22.24 9.70 11.65
CA ARG A 131 -22.92 10.87 12.26
C ARG A 131 -22.97 12.10 11.35
N GLN A 132 -21.86 12.49 10.72
CA GLN A 132 -21.84 13.66 9.82
C GLN A 132 -22.71 13.48 8.58
N ASN A 133 -22.92 12.23 8.19
CA ASN A 133 -23.73 11.88 7.04
C ASN A 133 -25.19 11.53 7.39
N GLU A 134 -25.55 11.56 8.68
CA GLU A 134 -26.94 11.54 9.13
C GLU A 134 -27.61 12.86 8.74
N VAL A 135 -28.19 12.86 7.55
CA VAL A 135 -29.11 13.94 7.17
C VAL A 135 -30.43 13.67 7.89
N ALA A 136 -30.77 14.51 8.87
CA ALA A 136 -32.08 14.50 9.50
C ALA A 136 -33.17 14.59 8.42
N ASN A 137 -34.08 13.61 8.37
CA ASN A 137 -35.20 13.64 7.44
C ASN A 137 -36.22 14.69 7.92
N PRO A 138 -36.39 15.83 7.22
CA PRO A 138 -37.35 16.86 7.65
C PRO A 138 -38.80 16.36 7.65
N ASN A 139 -39.09 15.25 6.94
CA ASN A 139 -40.43 14.67 6.83
C ASN A 139 -40.68 13.52 7.81
N SER A 140 -39.68 13.06 8.56
CA SER A 140 -39.82 11.99 9.57
C SER A 140 -38.67 12.04 10.58
N PRO A 141 -38.80 12.81 11.68
CA PRO A 141 -37.82 12.80 12.76
C PRO A 141 -37.66 11.38 13.31
N GLY A 142 -36.42 10.88 13.35
CA GLY A 142 -36.09 9.52 13.81
C GLY A 142 -35.89 8.47 12.70
N THR A 143 -36.02 8.82 11.42
CA THR A 143 -35.71 7.90 10.30
C THR A 143 -34.28 8.09 9.77
N TYR A 144 -33.49 7.02 9.80
CA TYR A 144 -32.11 6.98 9.31
C TYR A 144 -32.06 6.91 7.78
N ARG A 145 -31.30 7.80 7.14
CA ARG A 145 -30.91 7.65 5.74
C ARG A 145 -29.45 7.18 5.70
N PRO A 146 -29.12 6.11 4.96
CA PRO A 146 -27.72 5.69 4.84
C PRO A 146 -26.88 6.84 4.27
N PRO A 147 -25.60 6.95 4.68
CA PRO A 147 -24.71 8.04 4.27
C PRO A 147 -24.72 8.23 2.75
N PRO A 148 -24.59 9.47 2.24
CA PRO A 148 -24.53 9.72 0.81
C PRO A 148 -23.41 8.88 0.23
N ARG A 149 -23.78 8.00 -0.71
CA ARG A 149 -22.85 7.03 -1.30
C ARG A 149 -21.67 7.69 -2.02
N THR A 150 -21.77 9.00 -2.24
CA THR A 150 -20.79 9.81 -2.94
C THR A 150 -20.64 11.19 -2.36
N LYS A 151 -19.41 11.71 -2.38
CA LYS A 151 -19.04 13.08 -2.04
C LYS A 151 -18.34 13.69 -3.24
N GLU A 152 -18.54 14.97 -3.51
CA GLU A 152 -17.87 15.67 -4.60
C GLU A 152 -16.73 16.54 -4.06
N VAL A 153 -15.62 16.58 -4.79
CA VAL A 153 -14.46 17.43 -4.50
C VAL A 153 -13.99 18.06 -5.80
N VAL A 154 -13.47 19.29 -5.75
CA VAL A 154 -12.95 19.99 -6.92
C VAL A 154 -11.43 19.91 -6.93
N ILE A 155 -10.84 19.45 -8.04
CA ILE A 155 -9.39 19.34 -8.23
C ILE A 155 -9.02 20.08 -9.50
N LYS A 156 -8.29 21.19 -9.37
CA LYS A 156 -7.92 22.08 -10.49
C LYS A 156 -9.11 22.45 -11.39
N GLY A 157 -10.27 22.74 -10.79
CA GLY A 157 -11.50 23.08 -11.51
C GLY A 157 -12.33 21.88 -12.00
N GLN A 158 -11.80 20.65 -11.95
CA GLN A 158 -12.56 19.44 -12.30
C GLN A 158 -13.31 18.90 -11.08
N VAL A 159 -14.61 18.68 -11.20
CA VAL A 159 -15.41 18.00 -10.16
C VAL A 159 -15.14 16.49 -10.22
N ILE A 160 -14.69 15.92 -9.10
CA ILE A 160 -14.40 14.50 -8.91
C ILE A 160 -15.35 13.92 -7.87
N LYS A 161 -16.08 12.88 -8.28
CA LYS A 161 -17.03 12.16 -7.43
C LYS A 161 -16.34 11.03 -6.68
N LEU A 162 -16.13 11.22 -5.38
CA LEU A 162 -15.63 10.22 -4.45
C LEU A 162 -16.73 9.22 -4.12
N LYS A 163 -16.36 7.95 -4.00
CA LYS A 163 -17.30 6.87 -3.63
C LYS A 163 -16.96 6.37 -2.23
N TYR A 164 -17.99 6.12 -1.43
CA TYR A 164 -17.82 5.50 -0.12
C TYR A 164 -17.43 4.02 -0.25
N CYS A 165 -16.49 3.56 0.56
CA CYS A 165 -16.15 2.14 0.69
C CYS A 165 -16.73 1.60 2.00
N PHE A 166 -17.75 0.75 1.90
CA PHE A 166 -18.36 0.13 3.07
C PHE A 166 -17.44 -0.83 3.82
N THR A 167 -16.49 -1.48 3.13
CA THR A 167 -15.52 -2.39 3.74
C THR A 167 -14.43 -1.66 4.53
N CYS A 168 -13.90 -0.57 3.97
CA CYS A 168 -12.82 0.20 4.57
C CYS A 168 -13.32 1.39 5.41
N LYS A 169 -14.64 1.65 5.37
CA LYS A 169 -15.33 2.74 6.07
C LYS A 169 -14.79 4.15 5.79
N ILE A 170 -14.35 4.37 4.55
CA ILE A 170 -13.80 5.66 4.08
C ILE A 170 -14.47 6.13 2.80
N PHE A 171 -14.56 7.45 2.60
CA PHE A 171 -14.65 8.00 1.25
C PHE A 171 -13.32 7.77 0.55
N ARG A 172 -13.33 7.03 -0.55
CA ARG A 172 -12.12 6.71 -1.30
C ARG A 172 -11.51 8.01 -1.80
N PRO A 173 -10.23 8.31 -1.49
CA PRO A 173 -9.53 9.45 -2.07
C PRO A 173 -9.59 9.43 -3.60
N PRO A 174 -9.37 10.57 -4.27
CA PRO A 174 -9.30 10.62 -5.72
C PRO A 174 -8.38 9.51 -6.27
N ARG A 175 -8.84 8.85 -7.34
CA ARG A 175 -8.12 7.75 -8.03
C ARG A 175 -7.92 6.48 -7.20
N ALA A 176 -8.36 6.43 -5.95
CA ALA A 176 -8.32 5.21 -5.15
C ALA A 176 -9.49 4.27 -5.50
N SER A 177 -9.26 2.97 -5.45
CA SER A 177 -10.31 1.97 -5.62
C SER A 177 -10.15 0.81 -4.65
N HIS A 178 -11.27 0.21 -4.26
CA HIS A 178 -11.28 -1.00 -3.45
C HIS A 178 -11.08 -2.23 -4.33
N CYS A 179 -10.06 -3.04 -4.03
CA CYS A 179 -9.85 -4.34 -4.65
C CYS A 179 -10.43 -5.43 -3.74
N SER A 180 -11.46 -6.13 -4.19
CA SER A 180 -12.12 -7.20 -3.41
C SER A 180 -11.25 -8.44 -3.19
N LEU A 181 -10.28 -8.67 -4.09
CA LEU A 181 -9.32 -9.78 -4.00
C LEU A 181 -8.31 -9.57 -2.86
N CYS A 182 -7.77 -8.35 -2.75
CA CYS A 182 -6.89 -7.96 -1.63
C CYS A 182 -7.66 -7.48 -0.40
N ASP A 183 -8.95 -7.17 -0.55
CA ASP A 183 -9.86 -6.63 0.48
C ASP A 183 -9.37 -5.32 1.10
N ASN A 184 -8.86 -4.42 0.25
CA ASN A 184 -8.30 -3.13 0.65
C ASN A 184 -8.56 -2.05 -0.39
N CYS A 185 -8.67 -0.81 0.07
CA CYS A 185 -8.56 0.36 -0.80
C CYS A 185 -7.08 0.63 -1.11
N VAL A 186 -6.77 0.84 -2.39
CA VAL A 186 -5.42 1.14 -2.88
C VAL A 186 -5.43 2.52 -3.51
N GLU A 187 -4.47 3.37 -3.13
CA GLU A 187 -4.24 4.69 -3.69
C GLU A 187 -3.76 4.58 -5.14
N ARG A 188 -4.27 5.47 -6.01
CA ARG A 188 -4.00 5.47 -7.46
C ARG A 188 -4.05 4.04 -8.01
N PHE A 189 -5.16 3.36 -7.74
CA PHE A 189 -5.33 1.96 -8.09
C PHE A 189 -5.32 1.80 -9.60
N ASP A 190 -4.39 0.97 -10.09
CA ASP A 190 -4.30 0.66 -11.51
C ASP A 190 -5.10 -0.60 -11.83
N HIS A 191 -4.67 -1.73 -11.28
CA HIS A 191 -5.37 -3.00 -11.40
C HIS A 191 -4.89 -4.01 -10.34
N HIS A 192 -5.58 -5.14 -10.25
CA HIS A 192 -5.05 -6.33 -9.58
C HIS A 192 -4.39 -7.22 -10.62
N CYS A 193 -3.12 -7.57 -10.43
CA CYS A 193 -2.35 -8.33 -11.40
C CYS A 193 -2.00 -9.72 -10.84
N PRO A 194 -2.60 -10.80 -11.39
CA PRO A 194 -2.26 -12.16 -10.98
C PRO A 194 -0.79 -12.52 -11.27
N TRP A 195 -0.24 -12.02 -12.38
CA TRP A 195 1.14 -12.29 -12.84
C TRP A 195 2.22 -11.76 -11.89
N VAL A 196 1.95 -10.66 -11.19
CA VAL A 196 2.84 -10.16 -10.11
C VAL A 196 2.36 -10.58 -8.71
N GLY A 197 1.22 -11.27 -8.62
CA GLY A 197 0.65 -11.75 -7.37
C GLY A 197 0.29 -10.62 -6.39
N ASN A 198 -0.05 -9.42 -6.89
CA ASN A 198 -0.36 -8.26 -6.06
C ASN A 198 -1.20 -7.21 -6.82
N CYS A 199 -1.73 -6.22 -6.10
CA CYS A 199 -2.25 -5.02 -6.73
C CYS A 199 -1.11 -4.16 -7.29
N VAL A 200 -1.39 -3.45 -8.38
CA VAL A 200 -0.55 -2.38 -8.91
C VAL A 200 -1.23 -1.05 -8.58
N GLY A 201 -0.52 -0.17 -7.89
CA GLY A 201 -1.02 1.10 -7.41
C GLY A 201 0.08 2.13 -7.21
N ARG A 202 -0.21 3.21 -6.47
CA ARG A 202 0.66 4.39 -6.35
C ARG A 202 2.13 4.09 -6.05
N ARG A 203 2.40 3.15 -5.15
CA ARG A 203 3.75 2.91 -4.58
C ARG A 203 4.59 1.90 -5.34
N ASN A 204 3.96 1.04 -6.15
CA ASN A 204 4.65 0.00 -6.92
C ASN A 204 4.50 0.12 -8.44
N TYR A 205 3.64 1.01 -8.96
CA TYR A 205 3.45 1.21 -10.41
C TYR A 205 4.76 1.44 -11.18
N ARG A 206 5.68 2.26 -10.64
CA ARG A 206 6.98 2.52 -11.30
C ARG A 206 7.77 1.24 -11.56
N TYR A 207 7.73 0.31 -10.61
CA TYR A 207 8.47 -0.96 -10.71
C TYR A 207 7.74 -1.92 -11.64
N PHE A 208 6.40 -1.89 -11.64
CA PHE A 208 5.60 -2.65 -12.58
C PHE A 208 5.88 -2.22 -14.03
N TYR A 209 5.93 -0.91 -14.28
CA TYR A 209 6.25 -0.36 -15.60
C TYR A 209 7.67 -0.73 -16.04
N LEU A 210 8.67 -0.59 -15.16
CA LEU A 210 10.04 -1.02 -15.46
C LEU A 210 10.14 -2.53 -15.69
N PHE A 211 9.36 -3.33 -14.95
CA PHE A 211 9.28 -4.78 -15.14
C PHE A 211 8.75 -5.13 -16.53
N ILE A 212 7.59 -4.61 -16.94
CA ILE A 212 7.04 -4.96 -18.27
C ILE A 212 7.94 -4.46 -19.40
N LEU A 213 8.53 -3.26 -19.27
CA LEU A 213 9.44 -2.72 -20.28
C LEU A 213 10.72 -3.57 -20.40
N SER A 214 11.36 -3.88 -19.28
CA SER A 214 12.56 -4.71 -19.30
C SER A 214 12.29 -6.16 -19.67
N LEU A 215 11.12 -6.70 -19.33
CA LEU A 215 10.70 -8.03 -19.76
C LEU A 215 10.50 -8.07 -21.28
N SER A 216 9.91 -7.03 -21.87
CA SER A 216 9.82 -6.90 -23.33
C SER A 216 11.21 -6.88 -23.96
N LEU A 217 12.14 -6.10 -23.42
CA LEU A 217 13.52 -6.05 -23.91
C LEU A 217 14.23 -7.39 -23.79
N LEU A 218 14.12 -8.07 -22.65
CA LEU A 218 14.70 -9.40 -22.43
C LEU A 218 14.11 -10.43 -23.42
N CYS A 219 12.80 -10.41 -23.63
CA CYS A 219 12.13 -11.35 -24.54
C CYS A 219 12.54 -11.13 -26.00
N ILE A 220 12.60 -9.88 -26.46
CA ILE A 220 13.11 -9.53 -27.79
C ILE A 220 14.59 -9.93 -27.93
N TYR A 221 15.39 -9.66 -26.90
CA TYR A 221 16.81 -9.96 -26.87
C TYR A 221 17.09 -11.46 -27.00
N ILE A 222 16.44 -12.29 -26.16
CA ILE A 222 16.56 -13.75 -26.22
C ILE A 222 16.07 -14.25 -27.59
N PHE A 223 14.92 -13.80 -28.08
CA PHE A 223 14.40 -14.21 -29.38
C PHE A 223 15.38 -13.91 -30.53
N ALA A 224 15.97 -12.71 -30.55
CA ALA A 224 16.94 -12.32 -31.56
C ALA A 224 18.22 -13.19 -31.50
N CYS A 225 18.72 -13.46 -30.30
CA CYS A 225 19.89 -14.31 -30.10
C CYS A 225 19.63 -15.76 -30.52
N VAL A 226 18.51 -16.32 -30.09
CA VAL A 226 18.07 -17.68 -30.45
C VAL A 226 17.92 -17.81 -31.97
N LEU A 227 17.30 -16.83 -32.62
CA LEU A 227 17.17 -16.82 -34.08
C LEU A 227 18.54 -16.74 -34.76
N THR A 228 19.47 -15.95 -34.23
CA THR A 228 20.84 -15.86 -34.74
C THR A 228 21.58 -17.20 -34.56
N ASN A 229 21.47 -17.87 -33.42
CA ASN A 229 22.05 -19.19 -33.19
C ASN A 229 21.53 -20.21 -34.22
N LEU A 230 20.21 -20.27 -34.44
CA LEU A 230 19.60 -21.17 -35.42
C LEU A 230 20.03 -20.85 -36.86
N ILE A 231 20.12 -19.57 -37.23
CA ILE A 231 20.57 -19.16 -38.57
C ILE A 231 22.04 -19.55 -38.80
N LEU A 232 22.93 -19.26 -37.85
CA LEU A 232 24.35 -19.57 -37.98
C LEU A 232 24.60 -21.09 -38.10
N ARG A 233 23.91 -21.90 -37.29
CA ARG A 233 23.97 -23.37 -37.39
C ARG A 233 23.39 -23.88 -38.71
N ALA A 234 22.31 -23.27 -39.19
CA ALA A 234 21.71 -23.65 -40.46
C ALA A 234 22.60 -23.33 -41.66
N GLN A 235 23.50 -22.35 -41.54
CA GLN A 235 24.52 -22.03 -42.55
C GLN A 235 25.71 -23.00 -42.53
N GLU A 236 26.05 -23.56 -41.36
CA GLU A 236 27.12 -24.58 -41.24
C GLU A 236 26.69 -25.90 -41.90
N ASP A 237 25.43 -26.32 -41.73
CA ASP A 237 24.87 -27.52 -42.34
C ASP A 237 23.57 -27.22 -43.12
N ASN A 238 22.43 -27.46 -42.48
CA ASN A 238 21.10 -27.20 -43.02
C ASN A 238 20.12 -26.95 -41.86
N PHE A 239 18.98 -26.33 -42.17
CA PHE A 239 18.01 -25.90 -41.16
C PHE A 239 17.43 -27.04 -40.30
N LEU A 240 17.14 -28.21 -40.90
CA LEU A 240 16.56 -29.33 -40.17
C LEU A 240 17.56 -29.91 -39.15
N THR A 241 18.85 -29.91 -39.50
CA THR A 241 19.94 -30.37 -38.63
C THR A 241 20.15 -29.38 -37.49
N ALA A 242 20.17 -28.07 -37.78
CA ALA A 242 20.25 -27.03 -36.76
C ALA A 242 19.15 -27.12 -35.68
N MET A 243 17.90 -27.42 -36.08
CA MET A 243 16.80 -27.64 -35.13
C MET A 243 16.98 -28.90 -34.28
N LYS A 244 17.51 -29.98 -34.85
CA LYS A 244 17.77 -31.24 -34.13
C LYS A 244 18.91 -31.10 -33.13
N ASP A 245 19.93 -30.31 -33.48
CA ASP A 245 21.10 -30.08 -32.64
C ASP A 245 20.84 -29.07 -31.53
N SER A 246 19.86 -28.18 -31.71
CA SER A 246 19.49 -27.14 -30.73
C SER A 246 18.00 -27.13 -30.41
N PRO A 247 17.43 -28.21 -29.85
CA PRO A 247 16.00 -28.30 -29.57
C PRO A 247 15.54 -27.28 -28.51
N ALA A 248 16.41 -26.91 -27.57
CA ALA A 248 16.16 -25.87 -26.57
C ALA A 248 15.86 -24.52 -27.26
N SER A 249 16.72 -24.11 -28.20
CA SER A 249 16.55 -22.89 -28.99
C SER A 249 15.21 -22.86 -29.75
N VAL A 250 14.75 -24.01 -30.27
CA VAL A 250 13.42 -24.08 -30.93
C VAL A 250 12.29 -23.83 -29.93
N ILE A 251 12.36 -24.45 -28.74
CA ILE A 251 11.36 -24.24 -27.68
C ILE A 251 11.37 -22.78 -27.23
N GLU A 252 12.54 -22.18 -27.02
CA GLU A 252 12.69 -20.79 -26.62
C GLU A 252 12.19 -19.82 -27.68
N ALA A 253 12.47 -20.09 -28.96
CA ALA A 253 11.93 -19.30 -30.07
C ALA A 253 10.40 -19.29 -30.06
N LEU A 254 9.76 -20.44 -29.85
CA LEU A 254 8.31 -20.55 -29.77
C LEU A 254 7.76 -19.80 -28.54
N VAL A 255 8.33 -20.02 -27.36
CA VAL A 255 7.93 -19.34 -26.13
C VAL A 255 8.05 -17.83 -26.28
N CYS A 256 9.16 -17.34 -26.81
CA CYS A 256 9.38 -15.91 -27.03
C CYS A 256 8.45 -15.36 -28.11
N PHE A 257 8.23 -16.07 -29.23
CA PHE A 257 7.35 -15.61 -30.31
C PHE A 257 5.93 -15.33 -29.80
N PHE A 258 5.34 -16.24 -29.02
CA PHE A 258 4.01 -16.02 -28.45
C PHE A 258 4.02 -14.97 -27.32
N SER A 259 5.10 -14.89 -26.57
CA SER A 259 5.22 -13.95 -25.45
C SER A 259 5.40 -12.50 -25.90
N ILE A 260 6.18 -12.24 -26.97
CA ILE A 260 6.53 -10.90 -27.47
C ILE A 260 5.28 -10.05 -27.71
N TRP A 261 4.30 -10.57 -28.44
CA TRP A 261 3.09 -9.82 -28.77
C TRP A 261 2.33 -9.37 -27.51
N SER A 262 2.24 -10.26 -26.52
CA SER A 262 1.58 -9.96 -25.25
C SER A 262 2.35 -8.95 -24.42
N VAL A 263 3.65 -9.17 -24.19
CA VAL A 263 4.45 -8.31 -23.30
C VAL A 263 4.74 -6.95 -23.90
N VAL A 264 5.05 -6.88 -25.20
CA VAL A 264 5.29 -5.61 -25.91
C VAL A 264 4.01 -4.80 -26.03
N GLY A 265 2.88 -5.46 -26.35
CA GLY A 265 1.58 -4.80 -26.36
C GLY A 265 1.20 -4.19 -25.01
N LEU A 266 1.44 -4.93 -23.93
CA LEU A 266 1.20 -4.44 -22.57
C LEU A 266 2.14 -3.27 -22.20
N ALA A 267 3.43 -3.37 -22.53
CA ALA A 267 4.39 -2.28 -22.32
C ALA A 267 4.02 -1.02 -23.11
N GLY A 268 3.55 -1.17 -24.36
CA GLY A 268 3.05 -0.07 -25.18
C GLY A 268 1.82 0.60 -24.57
N PHE A 269 0.83 -0.20 -24.15
CA PHE A 269 -0.38 0.31 -23.48
C PHE A 269 -0.05 1.10 -22.21
N HIS A 270 0.81 0.56 -21.34
CA HIS A 270 1.22 1.28 -20.13
C HIS A 270 2.11 2.49 -20.41
N SER A 271 2.83 2.52 -21.54
CA SER A 271 3.56 3.71 -21.98
C SER A 271 2.57 4.82 -22.39
N TYR A 272 1.49 4.49 -23.08
CA TYR A 272 0.38 5.42 -23.37
C TYR A 272 -0.25 5.96 -22.08
N LEU A 273 -0.59 5.08 -21.13
CA LEU A 273 -1.18 5.49 -19.85
C LEU A 273 -0.25 6.41 -19.05
N THR A 274 1.03 6.07 -19.01
CA THR A 274 2.06 6.87 -18.33
C THR A 274 2.20 8.25 -18.97
N ALA A 275 2.22 8.32 -20.31
CA ALA A 275 2.31 9.56 -21.05
C ALA A 275 1.04 10.42 -20.94
N SER A 276 -0.12 9.80 -20.67
CA SER A 276 -1.42 10.47 -20.52
C SER A 276 -1.79 10.79 -19.07
N GLU A 277 -0.96 10.39 -18.10
CA GLU A 277 -1.27 10.42 -16.66
C GLU A 277 -2.62 9.75 -16.36
N LEU A 278 -2.78 8.51 -16.83
CA LEU A 278 -3.96 7.69 -16.57
C LEU A 278 -3.56 6.41 -15.85
N THR A 279 -4.46 5.89 -15.03
CA THR A 279 -4.43 4.49 -14.61
C THR A 279 -5.25 3.64 -15.57
N THR A 280 -4.97 2.35 -15.66
CA THR A 280 -5.77 1.38 -16.42
C THR A 280 -7.23 1.44 -15.98
N ASN A 281 -7.47 1.52 -14.67
CA ASN A 281 -8.81 1.64 -14.12
C ASN A 281 -9.54 2.94 -14.56
N GLU A 282 -8.82 4.05 -14.73
CA GLU A 282 -9.41 5.32 -15.18
C GLU A 282 -9.76 5.28 -16.67
N ASP A 283 -8.85 4.72 -17.48
CA ASP A 283 -8.97 4.58 -18.94
C ASP A 283 -10.14 3.64 -19.31
N ILE A 284 -10.19 2.43 -18.74
CA ILE A 284 -11.28 1.46 -18.98
C ILE A 284 -12.65 2.04 -18.59
N LYS A 285 -12.72 2.82 -17.50
CA LYS A 285 -13.98 3.46 -17.08
C LYS A 285 -14.34 4.68 -17.93
N GLY A 286 -13.43 5.15 -18.79
CA GLY A 286 -13.56 6.39 -19.53
C GLY A 286 -13.72 7.60 -18.60
N THR A 287 -12.98 7.63 -17.49
CA THR A 287 -13.18 8.61 -16.39
C THR A 287 -13.04 10.04 -16.89
N PHE A 288 -12.01 10.31 -17.70
CA PHE A 288 -11.68 11.62 -18.24
C PHE A 288 -11.89 11.70 -19.76
N THR A 289 -12.80 10.89 -20.31
CA THR A 289 -13.06 10.91 -21.75
C THR A 289 -13.97 12.11 -22.10
N ALA A 290 -13.73 12.73 -23.26
CA ALA A 290 -14.53 13.84 -23.78
C ALA A 290 -15.99 13.43 -24.08
N LYS A 291 -16.26 12.13 -24.26
CA LYS A 291 -17.64 11.61 -24.41
C LYS A 291 -18.54 11.88 -23.19
N ARG A 292 -17.97 12.24 -22.03
CA ARG A 292 -18.72 12.61 -20.81
C ARG A 292 -19.01 14.11 -20.68
N GLY A 293 -18.64 14.91 -21.67
CA GLY A 293 -18.84 16.36 -21.69
C GLY A 293 -17.57 17.08 -22.13
N GLN A 294 -17.73 18.23 -22.81
CA GLN A 294 -16.60 19.03 -23.31
C GLN A 294 -15.69 19.55 -22.18
N ASP A 295 -16.24 19.76 -20.98
CA ASP A 295 -15.49 20.23 -19.82
C ASP A 295 -14.86 19.11 -18.97
N ASN A 296 -14.98 17.84 -19.38
CA ASN A 296 -14.41 16.71 -18.62
C ASN A 296 -12.96 16.47 -19.06
N PHE A 297 -12.00 17.00 -18.30
CA PHE A 297 -10.57 16.84 -18.57
C PHE A 297 -9.85 16.06 -17.46
N ASN A 298 -8.62 15.62 -17.72
CA ASN A 298 -7.78 14.95 -16.71
C ASN A 298 -7.03 16.00 -15.88
N PRO A 299 -7.43 16.28 -14.62
CA PRO A 299 -6.76 17.30 -13.79
C PRO A 299 -5.38 16.84 -13.28
N PHE A 300 -5.06 15.56 -13.42
CA PHE A 300 -3.79 14.98 -12.96
C PHE A 300 -2.68 15.06 -14.01
N SER A 301 -3.03 15.31 -15.28
CA SER A 301 -2.05 15.57 -16.33
C SER A 301 -1.22 16.82 -16.02
N LYS A 302 0.07 16.74 -16.37
CA LYS A 302 1.06 17.84 -16.28
C LYS A 302 1.26 18.54 -17.62
N GLY A 303 0.34 18.34 -18.57
CA GLY A 303 0.23 19.06 -19.83
C GLY A 303 1.08 18.53 -20.99
N THR A 304 2.21 17.86 -20.73
CA THR A 304 3.05 17.27 -21.80
C THR A 304 3.40 15.82 -21.47
N LEU A 305 3.60 15.01 -22.53
CA LEU A 305 3.97 13.60 -22.41
C LEU A 305 5.22 13.42 -21.53
N PHE A 306 6.26 14.23 -21.77
CA PHE A 306 7.50 14.17 -20.99
C PHE A 306 7.30 14.49 -19.51
N LYS A 307 6.58 15.58 -19.18
CA LYS A 307 6.29 15.93 -17.78
C LYS A 307 5.46 14.84 -17.09
N ASN A 308 4.53 14.23 -17.82
CA ASN A 308 3.73 13.10 -17.31
C ASN A 308 4.63 11.91 -16.98
N CYS A 309 5.45 11.45 -17.94
CA CYS A 309 6.39 10.36 -17.74
C CYS A 309 7.35 10.63 -16.56
N MET A 310 7.97 11.82 -16.51
CA MET A 310 8.85 12.20 -15.40
C MET A 310 8.12 12.23 -14.06
N GLY A 311 6.87 12.69 -14.04
CA GLY A 311 6.03 12.69 -12.84
C GLY A 311 5.73 11.30 -12.30
N VAL A 312 5.47 10.34 -13.19
CA VAL A 312 5.11 8.97 -12.83
C VAL A 312 6.34 8.14 -12.47
N LEU A 313 7.39 8.22 -13.28
CA LEU A 313 8.57 7.35 -13.20
C LEU A 313 9.66 7.90 -12.29
N CYS A 314 9.89 9.21 -12.33
CA CYS A 314 10.99 9.87 -11.61
C CYS A 314 10.51 10.63 -10.36
N GLY A 315 9.20 10.73 -10.14
CA GLY A 315 8.64 11.37 -8.96
C GLY A 315 9.00 10.65 -7.65
N PRO A 316 9.01 11.35 -6.50
CA PRO A 316 9.28 10.75 -5.20
C PRO A 316 8.29 9.62 -4.91
N ASN A 317 8.77 8.56 -4.24
CA ASN A 317 7.91 7.47 -3.81
C ASN A 317 7.31 7.82 -2.45
N PRO A 318 5.97 7.96 -2.31
CA PRO A 318 5.38 8.29 -1.02
C PRO A 318 5.64 7.17 0.02
N PRO A 319 5.71 7.54 1.31
CA PRO A 319 5.85 6.57 2.39
C PRO A 319 4.63 5.62 2.41
N SER A 320 4.79 4.47 3.07
CA SER A 320 3.64 3.59 3.33
C SER A 320 2.74 4.24 4.36
N LEU A 321 1.43 4.21 4.15
CA LEU A 321 0.45 4.52 5.18
C LEU A 321 0.27 3.36 6.19
N LEU A 322 0.86 2.19 5.88
CA LEU A 322 0.84 1.04 6.76
C LEU A 322 2.13 0.97 7.58
N ASP A 323 2.00 1.11 8.89
CA ASP A 323 3.06 0.72 9.82
C ASP A 323 3.00 -0.79 10.12
N ARG A 324 3.36 -1.60 9.12
CA ARG A 324 3.24 -3.07 9.19
C ARG A 324 4.01 -3.68 10.36
N ARG A 325 5.19 -3.13 10.68
CA ARG A 325 6.11 -3.70 11.67
C ARG A 325 5.91 -3.09 13.07
N GLY A 326 5.11 -2.05 13.20
CA GLY A 326 4.73 -1.51 14.49
C GLY A 326 4.04 -2.55 15.37
N HIS A 327 4.04 -2.28 16.67
CA HIS A 327 3.28 -3.05 17.65
C HIS A 327 1.85 -2.52 17.72
N VAL A 328 0.92 -3.42 18.01
CA VAL A 328 -0.43 -3.08 18.46
C VAL A 328 -0.31 -2.43 19.83
N VAL A 329 -0.83 -1.21 19.98
CA VAL A 329 -0.89 -0.51 21.27
C VAL A 329 -2.25 -0.83 21.89
N PRO A 330 -2.31 -1.36 23.13
CA PRO A 330 -3.56 -1.47 23.86
C PRO A 330 -4.06 -0.07 24.16
N GLU A 331 -5.27 0.24 23.71
CA GLU A 331 -5.88 1.53 23.98
C GLU A 331 -6.30 1.55 25.45
N THR A 332 -5.54 2.27 26.26
CA THR A 332 -5.93 2.54 27.65
C THR A 332 -6.75 3.81 27.60
N GLU A 333 -8.04 3.75 27.94
CA GLU A 333 -8.95 4.89 27.95
C GLU A 333 -8.37 6.04 28.80
N THR A 334 -7.70 7.01 28.15
CA THR A 334 -7.40 8.29 28.78
C THR A 334 -8.60 9.19 28.58
N VAL A 335 -9.44 9.28 29.61
CA VAL A 335 -10.46 10.32 29.73
C VAL A 335 -9.74 11.67 29.80
N SER A 336 -9.53 12.32 28.66
CA SER A 336 -9.08 13.71 28.62
C SER A 336 -10.30 14.61 28.68
N HIS A 337 -10.54 15.20 29.86
CA HIS A 337 -11.38 16.40 29.99
C HIS A 337 -10.79 17.51 29.10
N VAL A 338 -11.48 17.86 28.01
CA VAL A 338 -11.17 19.05 27.22
C VAL A 338 -12.13 20.15 27.62
N SER A 339 -11.60 21.18 28.26
CA SER A 339 -12.28 22.46 28.49
C SER A 339 -12.55 23.15 27.15
N VAL A 340 -13.82 23.45 26.88
CA VAL A 340 -14.29 24.11 25.66
C VAL A 340 -13.81 25.57 25.64
N GLY A 341 -12.84 25.87 24.77
CA GLY A 341 -12.50 27.23 24.35
C GLY A 341 -13.06 27.48 22.95
N HIS A 342 -13.86 28.54 22.79
CA HIS A 342 -14.43 28.98 21.52
C HIS A 342 -13.33 29.30 20.49
N ALA A 343 -13.39 28.67 19.31
CA ALA A 343 -12.69 29.12 18.11
C ALA A 343 -13.62 29.01 16.89
N GLU A 344 -13.60 30.06 16.08
CA GLU A 344 -14.44 30.32 14.92
C GLU A 344 -14.35 29.26 13.80
N LYS A 345 -15.45 29.18 13.04
CA LYS A 345 -15.66 28.27 11.91
C LYS A 345 -14.84 28.70 10.70
N ASP A 346 -13.82 27.93 10.35
CA ASP A 346 -13.32 27.84 8.97
C ASP A 346 -13.65 26.46 8.37
N ALA A 347 -14.68 26.46 7.53
CA ALA A 347 -15.14 25.28 6.80
C ALA A 347 -14.24 25.01 5.59
N ASN A 348 -13.05 24.42 5.78
CA ASN A 348 -12.34 23.64 4.74
C ASN A 348 -11.08 22.90 5.21
N MET A 349 -11.06 22.38 6.45
CA MET A 349 -9.93 21.58 6.94
C MET A 349 -10.41 20.21 7.42
N VAL A 350 -10.14 19.17 6.64
CA VAL A 350 -10.29 17.78 7.11
C VAL A 350 -9.08 17.47 7.97
N ILE A 351 -9.23 17.59 9.29
CA ILE A 351 -8.22 17.12 10.24
C ILE A 351 -8.30 15.58 10.25
N SER A 352 -7.40 14.91 9.54
CA SER A 352 -7.27 13.45 9.62
C SER A 352 -6.37 13.07 10.80
N HIS A 353 -6.98 12.74 11.94
CA HIS A 353 -6.29 12.02 13.00
C HIS A 353 -6.09 10.57 12.56
N HIS A 354 -4.98 10.28 11.89
CA HIS A 354 -4.67 8.92 11.48
C HIS A 354 -4.27 8.07 12.70
N GLU A 355 -5.27 7.45 13.31
CA GLU A 355 -5.02 6.31 14.18
C GLU A 355 -4.60 5.12 13.34
N TYR A 356 -3.47 4.51 13.72
CA TYR A 356 -2.95 3.36 13.02
C TYR A 356 -3.83 2.13 13.29
N TYR A 357 -4.18 1.40 12.23
CA TYR A 357 -4.93 0.14 12.37
C TYR A 357 -4.27 -0.80 13.39
N GLY A 358 -5.04 -1.22 14.40
CA GLY A 358 -4.62 -2.20 15.40
C GLY A 358 -4.85 -1.83 16.87
N SER A 359 -5.52 -0.74 17.22
CA SER A 359 -5.94 -0.50 18.61
C SER A 359 -6.92 -1.58 19.07
N THR A 360 -6.67 -2.21 20.22
CA THR A 360 -7.59 -3.17 20.84
C THR A 360 -8.34 -2.49 21.99
N HIS A 361 -9.68 -2.44 21.93
CA HIS A 361 -10.51 -2.02 23.07
C HIS A 361 -10.54 -3.12 24.13
N ILE A 362 -10.10 -2.81 25.35
CA ILE A 362 -10.32 -3.64 26.54
C ILE A 362 -11.43 -2.97 27.35
N THR A 363 -12.67 -3.46 27.22
CA THR A 363 -13.78 -3.00 28.07
C THR A 363 -13.57 -3.53 29.49
N THR A 364 -13.20 -2.65 30.42
CA THR A 364 -13.14 -2.99 31.85
C THR A 364 -14.37 -2.39 32.53
N GLN A 365 -15.31 -3.22 32.96
CA GLN A 365 -16.45 -2.77 33.77
C GLN A 365 -15.92 -2.26 35.12
N LYS A 366 -15.98 -0.95 35.35
CA LYS A 366 -15.79 -0.36 36.69
C LYS A 366 -17.14 -0.18 37.36
N THR A 367 -17.34 -0.88 38.46
CA THR A 367 -18.36 -0.57 39.47
C THR A 367 -17.98 0.73 40.17
N ASN A 368 -18.90 1.70 40.19
CA ASN A 368 -18.70 3.00 40.82
C ASN A 368 -18.72 2.85 42.34
N ASN A 369 -17.66 3.32 43.02
CA ASN A 369 -17.75 3.76 44.41
C ASN A 369 -17.24 5.20 44.51
N ILE A 370 -18.12 6.06 44.97
CA ILE A 370 -17.96 7.51 45.15
C ILE A 370 -17.22 7.75 46.47
N GLY A 371 -16.21 8.62 46.43
CA GLY A 371 -15.52 9.11 47.63
C GLY A 371 -14.86 10.47 47.35
N THR A 372 -15.56 11.54 47.70
CA THR A 372 -15.12 12.94 47.65
C THR A 372 -14.19 13.26 48.83
N SER A 373 -13.09 13.97 48.60
CA SER A 373 -12.63 15.06 49.51
C SER A 373 -11.49 15.87 48.89
N THR A 374 -11.71 17.18 48.91
CA THR A 374 -10.85 18.30 48.50
C THR A 374 -9.88 18.73 49.60
N ASN A 375 -8.68 19.21 49.25
CA ASN A 375 -8.11 20.41 49.89
C ASN A 375 -7.01 21.06 49.02
N PRO A 376 -7.01 22.39 48.83
CA PRO A 376 -5.99 23.14 48.09
C PRO A 376 -4.91 23.71 49.04
N ASP A 377 -3.92 24.40 48.46
CA ASP A 377 -2.89 25.25 49.08
C ASP A 377 -1.45 24.70 49.11
N ARG A 378 -0.66 25.09 48.09
CA ARG A 378 0.53 25.94 48.28
C ARG A 378 1.19 26.34 46.94
N PRO A 379 1.71 27.58 46.83
CA PRO A 379 2.49 28.04 45.69
C PRO A 379 3.99 27.83 45.96
N VAL A 380 4.76 27.33 44.98
CA VAL A 380 6.22 27.39 45.03
C VAL A 380 6.80 27.67 43.63
N THR A 381 7.26 28.90 43.50
CA THR A 381 8.43 29.43 42.81
C THR A 381 9.23 28.54 41.84
N VAL A 382 9.40 29.13 40.65
CA VAL A 382 10.38 28.82 39.61
C VAL A 382 11.81 28.95 40.14
N VAL A 383 12.62 27.91 39.94
CA VAL A 383 14.09 28.01 39.87
C VAL A 383 14.49 27.46 38.50
N THR A 384 15.14 28.32 37.74
CA THR A 384 15.78 28.06 36.45
C THR A 384 17.04 27.24 36.66
N ASP A 385 17.19 26.15 35.92
CA ASP A 385 18.52 25.59 35.64
C ASP A 385 18.64 25.34 34.14
N GLU A 386 19.60 26.04 33.54
CA GLU A 386 19.95 25.97 32.13
C GLU A 386 20.91 24.80 31.92
N THR A 387 20.48 23.76 31.21
CA THR A 387 21.32 22.98 30.27
C THR A 387 20.43 22.13 29.35
N PRO A 388 20.78 21.97 28.05
CA PRO A 388 19.85 21.47 27.05
C PRO A 388 19.88 19.93 26.93
N PRO A 389 18.72 19.23 26.90
CA PRO A 389 18.67 17.89 26.37
C PRO A 389 18.30 17.92 24.88
N GLU A 390 19.22 17.39 24.08
CA GLU A 390 18.98 16.91 22.73
C GLU A 390 17.66 16.13 22.61
N GLY A 391 16.91 16.38 21.54
CA GLY A 391 15.77 15.54 21.15
C GLY A 391 14.50 16.33 20.84
N ILE A 392 14.39 16.80 19.60
CA ILE A 392 13.14 17.39 19.06
C ILE A 392 12.04 16.32 19.08
N LYS A 393 11.01 16.55 19.92
CA LYS A 393 9.79 15.74 19.98
C LYS A 393 8.96 15.97 18.71
N LYS A 394 8.68 14.89 17.96
CA LYS A 394 7.73 14.85 16.82
C LYS A 394 6.28 15.02 17.31
N ARG A 395 5.84 16.24 17.63
CA ARG A 395 4.40 16.51 17.85
C ARG A 395 3.76 17.55 16.94
N ASP A 396 4.52 18.26 16.10
CA ASP A 396 3.95 19.29 15.22
C ASP A 396 4.24 19.04 13.72
N MET A 397 3.85 17.87 13.21
CA MET A 397 3.76 17.65 11.76
C MET A 397 2.30 17.62 11.34
N ILE A 398 1.78 18.78 10.96
CA ILE A 398 0.50 18.88 10.26
C ILE A 398 0.78 18.83 8.76
N SER A 399 0.16 17.89 8.06
CA SER A 399 0.19 17.83 6.60
C SER A 399 -0.75 18.88 6.03
N TYR A 400 -0.22 19.97 5.48
CA TYR A 400 -0.99 20.91 4.69
C TYR A 400 -0.71 20.71 3.20
N GLN A 401 -1.77 20.77 2.40
CA GLN A 401 -1.72 20.62 0.96
C GLN A 401 -1.57 21.99 0.31
N THR A 402 -0.49 22.22 -0.42
CA THR A 402 -0.33 23.45 -1.20
C THR A 402 -1.20 23.41 -2.46
N PRO A 403 -1.59 24.58 -3.03
CA PRO A 403 -2.49 24.67 -4.19
C PRO A 403 -2.02 23.94 -5.46
N ASP A 404 -0.74 23.56 -5.55
CA ASP A 404 -0.13 22.81 -6.64
C ASP A 404 -0.16 21.27 -6.43
N GLY A 405 -0.67 20.79 -5.30
CA GLY A 405 -0.85 19.37 -5.01
C GLY A 405 0.41 18.60 -4.59
N THR A 406 1.46 19.29 -4.14
CA THR A 406 2.59 18.64 -3.46
C THR A 406 2.32 18.50 -1.96
N ILE A 407 2.70 17.34 -1.37
CA ILE A 407 2.70 17.13 0.09
C ILE A 407 4.14 17.36 0.57
N ASN A 408 4.38 18.48 1.25
CA ASN A 408 5.69 18.81 1.82
C ASN A 408 5.65 18.65 3.36
N ASN A 409 6.62 17.91 3.88
CA ASN A 409 6.82 17.65 5.32
C ASN A 409 7.72 18.72 5.96
N LYS A 410 7.50 20.01 5.69
CA LYS A 410 8.25 21.10 6.33
C LYS A 410 7.35 21.92 7.25
N VAL A 411 7.87 22.20 8.44
CA VAL A 411 7.28 23.09 9.45
C VAL A 411 7.04 24.47 8.81
N PRO A 412 5.85 25.07 8.94
CA PRO A 412 5.63 26.44 8.46
C PRO A 412 6.53 27.41 9.25
N PRO A 413 7.06 28.47 8.63
CA PRO A 413 7.80 29.49 9.38
C PRO A 413 6.83 30.14 10.39
N ILE A 414 7.26 30.20 11.64
CA ILE A 414 6.58 30.97 12.69
C ILE A 414 6.60 32.43 12.21
N SER A 415 5.43 33.02 12.01
CA SER A 415 5.30 34.46 11.80
C SER A 415 5.71 35.15 13.11
N GLY A 416 6.99 35.50 13.21
CA GLY A 416 7.47 36.49 14.16
C GLY A 416 6.99 37.86 13.69
N SER A 417 6.25 38.54 14.55
CA SER A 417 6.25 39.99 14.65
C SER A 417 7.68 40.51 14.55
N ASP A 418 7.92 41.51 13.70
CA ASP A 418 8.75 42.69 14.01
C ASP A 418 8.72 43.68 12.83
N HIS A 419 8.30 44.91 13.18
CA HIS A 419 8.28 46.20 12.45
C HIS A 419 7.30 46.45 11.31
#